data_AF-A0A804MW35-F1
#
_entry.id   AF-A0A804MW35-F1
#
_cell.length_a   1.000
_cell.length_b   1.000
_cell.length_c   1.000
_cell.angle_alpha   90.00
_cell.angle_beta   90.00
_cell.angle_gamma   90.00
#
_symmetry.space_group_name_H-M   'P 1'
#
loop_
_entity.id
_entity.type
_entity.pdbx_description
1 polymer ?
#
loop_
_entity_poly.entity_id
_entity_poly.type
_entity_poly.pdbx_seq_one_letter_code
_entity_poly.pdbx_strand_id
1 'polypeptide(L)'
;MVRALLRHPDIDLTVINNRVNTAIWNMYNDGDEVKTINWNKIYLLIRNADRRAKNDIYNFREEIRNKVNYATRKDAKSLIQTYTTNTSLVAILLATITFAAAFTLPGGYSSDAGSE
;
A
#
# COMPACT_ATOMS: atom_id res chain seq x y z
N MET A 1 28.75 5.67 -10.38
CA MET A 1 28.33 6.66 -11.39
C MET A 1 27.63 7.88 -10.77
N VAL A 2 26.45 7.75 -10.14
CA VAL A 2 25.67 8.91 -9.62
C VAL A 2 26.47 9.85 -8.71
N ARG A 3 27.20 9.33 -7.70
CA ARG A 3 28.03 10.18 -6.81
C ARG A 3 29.10 11.01 -7.54
N ALA A 4 29.64 10.50 -8.66
CA ALA A 4 30.63 11.22 -9.44
C ALA A 4 29.96 12.35 -10.24
N LEU A 5 28.79 12.08 -10.85
CA LEU A 5 27.98 13.09 -11.53
C LEU A 5 27.57 14.22 -10.57
N LEU A 6 27.09 13.88 -9.38
CA LEU A 6 26.67 14.85 -8.36
C LEU A 6 27.80 15.74 -7.81
N ARG A 7 29.07 15.40 -8.09
CA ARG A 7 30.25 16.16 -7.65
C ARG A 7 30.87 16.99 -8.77
N HIS A 8 30.36 16.87 -10.00
CA HIS A 8 30.90 17.60 -11.14
C HIS A 8 30.41 19.06 -11.07
N PRO A 9 31.30 20.06 -11.24
CA PRO A 9 30.96 21.47 -11.06
C PRO A 9 29.86 21.96 -12.02
N ASP A 10 29.79 21.35 -13.21
CA ASP A 10 28.81 21.73 -14.25
C ASP A 10 27.42 21.09 -14.06
N ILE A 11 27.23 20.26 -13.03
CA ILE A 11 25.95 19.59 -12.77
C ILE A 11 25.13 20.43 -11.81
N ASP A 12 24.06 21.03 -12.33
CA ASP A 12 23.07 21.74 -11.54
C ASP A 12 21.80 20.90 -11.38
N LEU A 13 21.51 20.54 -10.12
CA LEU A 13 20.36 19.71 -9.74
C LEU A 13 19.03 20.46 -9.74
N THR A 14 19.07 21.78 -9.82
CA THR A 14 17.90 22.66 -9.79
C THR A 14 17.39 23.02 -11.19
N VAL A 15 18.11 22.61 -12.25
CA VAL A 15 17.69 22.82 -13.63
C VAL A 15 16.37 22.09 -13.91
N ILE A 16 15.41 22.84 -14.42
CA ILE A 16 14.10 22.34 -14.85
C ILE A 16 14.12 22.05 -16.35
N ASN A 17 13.45 20.97 -16.76
CA ASN A 17 13.22 20.68 -18.17
C ASN A 17 11.99 21.46 -18.70
N ASN A 18 11.64 21.23 -19.97
CA ASN A 18 10.45 21.81 -20.62
C ASN A 18 9.10 21.39 -20.00
N ARG A 19 9.10 20.47 -19.03
CA ARG A 19 7.93 20.05 -18.24
C ARG A 19 7.93 20.65 -16.83
N VAL A 20 8.81 21.62 -16.56
CA VAL A 20 8.97 22.28 -15.24
C VAL A 20 9.40 21.27 -14.16
N ASN A 21 10.08 20.19 -14.57
CA ASN A 21 10.55 19.15 -13.67
C ASN A 21 12.07 19.20 -13.51
N THR A 22 12.54 19.17 -12.27
CA THR A 22 13.96 18.91 -11.97
C THR A 22 14.30 17.43 -12.22
N ALA A 23 15.59 17.09 -12.22
CA ALA A 23 16.05 15.71 -12.39
C ALA A 23 15.39 14.73 -11.39
N ILE A 24 15.13 15.20 -10.16
CA ILE A 24 14.47 14.42 -9.11
C ILE A 24 13.01 14.07 -9.49
N TRP A 25 12.31 14.96 -10.20
CA TRP A 25 10.92 14.73 -10.61
C TRP A 25 10.79 13.81 -11.83
N ASN A 26 11.76 13.80 -12.75
CA ASN A 26 11.73 12.85 -13.87
C ASN A 26 11.78 11.40 -13.40
N MET A 27 12.47 11.23 -12.29
CA MET A 27 12.61 10.03 -11.50
C MET A 27 11.27 9.50 -10.91
N TYR A 28 10.25 10.36 -10.76
CA TYR A 28 8.88 9.98 -10.39
C TYR A 28 8.17 9.18 -11.49
N ASN A 29 8.46 9.51 -12.75
CA ASN A 29 7.73 9.02 -13.91
C ASN A 29 8.24 7.64 -14.39
N ASP A 30 9.40 7.20 -13.89
CA ASP A 30 10.14 6.05 -14.40
C ASP A 30 9.66 4.69 -13.82
N GLY A 31 8.36 4.56 -13.56
CA GLY A 31 7.73 3.28 -13.19
C GLY A 31 8.00 2.78 -11.76
N ASP A 32 7.38 1.66 -11.42
CA ASP A 32 7.42 1.04 -10.10
C ASP A 32 8.79 0.43 -9.73
N GLU A 33 9.70 0.28 -10.69
CA GLU A 33 10.93 -0.51 -10.55
C GLU A 33 11.99 0.12 -9.65
N VAL A 34 11.96 1.45 -9.44
CA VAL A 34 13.05 2.15 -8.74
C VAL A 34 12.86 2.12 -7.20
N LYS A 35 11.74 1.60 -6.67
CA LYS A 35 10.96 2.26 -5.61
C LYS A 35 11.35 2.23 -4.14
N THR A 36 12.37 1.51 -3.64
CA THR A 36 12.66 1.64 -2.18
C THR A 36 14.13 1.65 -1.79
N ILE A 37 14.95 0.70 -2.26
CA ILE A 37 16.32 0.57 -1.73
C ILE A 37 17.27 1.63 -2.33
N ASN A 38 17.12 1.98 -3.60
CA ASN A 38 18.01 2.95 -4.25
C ASN A 38 17.67 4.41 -3.89
N TRP A 39 16.41 4.72 -3.53
CA TRP A 39 15.98 6.09 -3.23
C TRP A 39 16.61 6.67 -1.99
N ASN A 40 16.68 5.91 -0.90
CA ASN A 40 17.32 6.40 0.32
C ASN A 40 18.79 6.75 0.06
N LYS A 41 19.47 5.98 -0.78
CA LYS A 41 20.84 6.26 -1.21
C LYS A 41 20.91 7.51 -2.07
N ILE A 42 20.05 7.66 -3.07
CA ILE A 42 20.03 8.84 -3.96
C ILE A 42 19.65 10.11 -3.18
N TYR A 43 18.63 10.03 -2.32
CA TYR A 43 18.24 11.09 -1.38
C TYR A 43 19.45 11.58 -0.57
N LEU A 44 20.19 10.67 0.06
CA LEU A 44 21.36 11.02 0.86
C LEU A 44 22.47 11.63 0.00
N LEU A 45 22.71 11.10 -1.20
CA LEU A 45 23.74 11.62 -2.10
C LEU A 45 23.41 13.03 -2.58
N ILE A 46 22.18 13.29 -3.00
CA ILE A 46 21.75 14.62 -3.50
C ILE A 46 21.71 15.63 -2.35
N ARG A 47 21.16 15.24 -1.18
CA ARG A 47 21.13 16.08 0.02
C ARG A 47 22.53 16.54 0.45
N ASN A 48 23.53 15.67 0.27
CA ASN A 48 24.92 15.97 0.59
C ASN A 48 25.65 16.75 -0.53
N ALA A 49 25.12 16.76 -1.76
CA ALA A 49 25.74 17.41 -2.91
C ALA A 49 25.29 18.87 -3.08
N ASP A 50 23.98 19.15 -2.97
CA ASP A 50 23.46 20.52 -3.13
C ASP A 50 22.37 20.84 -2.10
N ARG A 51 22.63 21.86 -1.26
CA ARG A 51 21.67 22.34 -0.26
C ARG A 51 20.43 22.97 -0.90
N ARG A 52 20.54 23.53 -2.12
CA ARG A 52 19.42 24.17 -2.83
C ARG A 52 18.35 23.16 -3.24
N ALA A 53 18.75 21.94 -3.57
CA ALA A 53 17.84 20.85 -3.90
C ALA A 53 17.02 20.34 -2.70
N LYS A 54 17.31 20.76 -1.46
CA LYS A 54 16.67 20.25 -0.24
C LYS A 54 15.13 20.30 -0.29
N ASN A 55 14.56 21.40 -0.79
CA ASN A 55 13.10 21.58 -0.82
C ASN A 55 12.45 20.65 -1.86
N ASP A 56 13.00 20.58 -3.07
CA ASP A 56 12.49 19.68 -4.12
C ASP A 56 12.59 18.23 -3.70
N ILE A 57 13.71 17.83 -3.09
CA ILE A 57 13.89 16.47 -2.56
C ILE A 57 12.85 16.17 -1.47
N TYR A 58 12.58 17.12 -0.57
CA TYR A 58 11.58 16.95 0.49
C TYR A 58 10.18 16.79 -0.10
N ASN A 59 9.78 17.67 -1.02
CA ASN A 59 8.48 17.61 -1.68
C ASN A 59 8.30 16.31 -2.44
N PHE A 60 9.32 15.90 -3.20
CA PHE A 60 9.35 14.63 -3.92
C PHE A 60 9.24 13.42 -2.99
N ARG A 61 9.96 13.43 -1.86
CA ARG A 61 9.87 12.37 -0.85
C ARG A 61 8.47 12.26 -0.28
N GLU A 62 7.84 13.38 0.06
CA GLU A 62 6.48 13.39 0.58
C GLU A 62 5.46 12.90 -0.46
N GLU A 63 5.66 13.22 -1.75
CA GLU A 63 4.81 12.70 -2.82
C GLU A 63 4.96 11.18 -3.00
N ILE A 64 6.18 10.66 -3.03
CA ILE A 64 6.43 9.21 -3.05
C ILE A 64 5.77 8.55 -1.84
N ARG A 65 5.96 9.12 -0.65
CA ARG A 65 5.37 8.60 0.59
C ARG A 65 3.85 8.55 0.50
N ASN A 66 3.22 9.61 0.01
CA ASN A 66 1.77 9.67 -0.18
C ASN A 66 1.28 8.63 -1.19
N LYS A 67 2.00 8.43 -2.29
CA LYS A 67 1.68 7.42 -3.32
C LYS A 67 1.78 5.99 -2.77
N VAL A 68 2.86 5.70 -2.03
CA VAL A 68 3.03 4.39 -1.35
C VAL A 68 1.91 4.19 -0.34
N ASN A 69 1.64 5.16 0.53
CA ASN A 69 0.55 5.07 1.51
C ASN A 69 -0.81 4.85 0.85
N TYR A 70 -1.08 5.55 -0.27
CA TYR A 70 -2.32 5.39 -1.03
C TYR A 70 -2.45 3.98 -1.64
N ALA A 71 -1.38 3.48 -2.28
CA ALA A 71 -1.35 2.13 -2.83
C ALA A 71 -1.55 1.07 -1.74
N THR A 72 -0.78 1.14 -0.65
CA THR A 72 -0.90 0.23 0.50
C THR A 72 -2.31 0.27 1.10
N ARG A 73 -2.91 1.46 1.25
CA ARG A 73 -4.30 1.59 1.75
C ARG A 73 -5.30 0.99 0.78
N LYS A 74 -5.11 1.17 -0.53
CA LYS A 74 -5.97 0.59 -1.57
C LYS A 74 -5.90 -0.93 -1.55
N ASP A 75 -4.69 -1.50 -1.44
CA ASP A 75 -4.47 -2.94 -1.37
C ASP A 75 -5.07 -3.52 -0.09
N ALA A 76 -4.82 -2.90 1.06
CA ALA A 76 -5.41 -3.30 2.34
C ALA A 76 -6.95 -3.25 2.29
N LYS A 77 -7.53 -2.20 1.69
CA LYS A 77 -8.98 -2.08 1.51
C LYS A 77 -9.51 -3.20 0.61
N SER A 78 -8.85 -3.48 -0.52
CA SER A 78 -9.23 -4.55 -1.45
C SER A 78 -9.20 -5.92 -0.78
N LEU A 79 -8.14 -6.19 -0.01
CA LEU A 79 -7.97 -7.41 0.77
C LEU A 79 -9.09 -7.57 1.80
N ILE A 80 -9.35 -6.52 2.60
CA ILE A 80 -10.42 -6.50 3.60
C ILE A 80 -11.78 -6.68 2.94
N GLN A 81 -12.08 -6.03 1.82
CA GLN A 81 -13.36 -6.19 1.12
C GLN A 81 -13.57 -7.63 0.62
N THR A 82 -12.52 -8.25 0.08
CA THR A 82 -12.54 -9.63 -0.41
C THR A 82 -12.79 -10.60 0.74
N TYR A 83 -12.04 -10.48 1.84
CA TYR A 83 -12.19 -11.37 2.99
C TYR A 83 -13.43 -11.09 3.82
N THR A 84 -13.84 -9.83 4.02
CA THR A 84 -15.03 -9.48 4.82
C THR A 84 -16.29 -10.10 4.21
N THR A 85 -16.41 -10.13 2.89
CA THR A 85 -17.54 -10.77 2.21
C THR A 85 -17.58 -12.28 2.51
N ASN A 86 -16.43 -12.95 2.36
CA ASN A 86 -16.32 -14.39 2.63
C ASN A 86 -16.51 -14.71 4.12
N THR A 87 -15.93 -13.92 5.02
CA THR A 87 -16.09 -14.06 6.47
C THR A 87 -17.53 -13.81 6.89
N SER A 88 -18.23 -12.84 6.29
CA SER A 88 -19.65 -12.59 6.58
C SER A 88 -20.52 -13.78 6.18
N LEU A 89 -20.27 -14.41 5.02
CA LEU A 89 -20.98 -15.62 4.60
C LEU A 89 -20.75 -16.78 5.58
N VAL A 90 -19.49 -17.01 5.98
CA VAL A 90 -19.15 -18.04 6.99
C VAL A 90 -19.79 -17.73 8.35
N ALA A 91 -19.78 -16.46 8.77
CA ALA A 91 -20.41 -16.02 10.02
C ALA A 91 -21.93 -16.22 10.01
N ILE A 92 -22.60 -15.87 8.90
CA ILE A 92 -24.04 -16.12 8.71
C ILE A 92 -24.34 -17.61 8.76
N LEU A 93 -23.54 -18.44 8.09
CA LEU A 93 -23.70 -19.89 8.12
C LEU A 93 -23.54 -20.46 9.53
N LEU A 94 -22.48 -20.06 10.26
CA LEU A 94 -22.25 -20.47 11.64
C LEU A 94 -23.39 -19.99 12.57
N ALA A 95 -23.86 -18.75 12.41
CA ALA A 95 -24.99 -18.22 13.17
C ALA A 95 -26.28 -19.03 12.91
N THR A 96 -26.51 -19.44 11.65
CA THR A 96 -27.67 -20.25 11.27
C THR A 96 -27.59 -21.66 11.84
N ILE A 97 -26.43 -22.32 11.74
CA ILE A 97 -26.19 -23.65 12.32
C ILE A 97 -26.34 -23.61 13.84
N THR A 98 -25.77 -22.59 14.49
CA THR A 98 -25.86 -22.40 15.95
C THR A 98 -27.29 -22.12 16.39
N PHE A 99 -28.02 -21.26 15.67
CA PHE A 99 -29.44 -20.98 15.93
C PHE A 99 -30.29 -22.25 15.78
N ALA A 100 -30.09 -23.01 14.69
CA ALA A 100 -30.77 -24.28 14.49
C ALA A 100 -30.45 -25.27 15.63
N ALA A 101 -29.19 -25.39 16.03
CA ALA A 101 -28.78 -26.27 17.12
C ALA A 101 -29.35 -25.84 18.50
N ALA A 102 -29.52 -24.53 18.74
CA ALA A 102 -30.07 -24.02 20.00
C ALA A 102 -31.55 -24.38 20.20
N PHE A 103 -32.33 -24.49 19.11
CA PHE A 103 -33.76 -24.82 19.15
C PHE A 103 -34.08 -26.25 18.67
N THR A 104 -33.10 -26.96 18.09
CA THR A 104 -33.22 -28.38 17.79
C THR A 104 -32.94 -29.17 19.04
N LEU A 105 -34.00 -29.66 19.70
CA LEU A 105 -33.92 -30.52 20.88
C LEU A 105 -32.90 -31.67 20.65
N PRO A 106 -31.96 -31.92 21.57
CA PRO A 106 -31.11 -33.10 21.49
C PRO A 106 -31.99 -34.34 21.72
N GLY A 107 -32.19 -35.14 20.67
CA GLY A 107 -33.14 -36.26 20.67
C GLY A 107 -34.25 -35.99 19.66
N GLY A 108 -34.08 -36.47 18.43
CA GLY A 108 -35.06 -36.32 17.37
C GLY A 108 -36.44 -36.86 17.76
N TYR A 109 -37.48 -36.41 17.05
CA TYR A 109 -38.84 -36.92 17.17
C TYR A 109 -38.84 -38.46 17.17
N SER A 110 -39.00 -39.07 18.34
CA SER A 110 -39.51 -40.42 18.43
C SER A 110 -40.99 -40.33 18.08
N SER A 111 -41.37 -40.81 16.89
CA SER A 111 -42.78 -41.05 16.54
C SER A 111 -43.38 -42.22 17.32
N ASP A 112 -42.70 -42.69 18.37
CA ASP A 112 -43.16 -43.71 19.30
C ASP A 112 -43.83 -43.03 20.50
N ALA A 113 -44.90 -42.28 20.22
CA ALA A 113 -45.84 -41.81 21.22
C ALA A 113 -47.12 -42.63 21.03
N GLY A 114 -47.15 -43.81 21.66
CA GLY A 114 -48.36 -44.56 22.04
C GLY A 114 -49.42 -44.72 20.95
N SER A 115 -49.30 -45.78 20.16
CA SER A 115 -50.47 -46.43 19.55
C SER A 115 -51.24 -47.19 20.64
N GLU A 116 -52.23 -46.54 21.26
CA GLU A 116 -53.43 -47.20 21.80
C GLU A 116 -54.64 -46.84 20.93
#